data_AF-A0A945AKA4-F1
#
_entry.id   AF-A0A945AKA4-F1
#
_cell.length_a   1.000
_cell.length_b   1.000
_cell.length_c   1.000
_cell.angle_alpha   90.00
_cell.angle_beta   90.00
_cell.angle_gamma   90.00
#
_symmetry.space_group_name_H-M   'P 1'
#
loop_
_entity.id
_entity.type
_entity.pdbx_description
1 polymer ?
#
loop_
_entity_poly.entity_id
_entity_poly.type
_entity_poly.pdbx_seq_one_letter_code
_entity_poly.pdbx_strand_id
1 'polypeptide(L)'
;ITQATYLVQQLATQGEADKEAMQASLGSLLALEVDNPVDIYGGLPGIKLGLEQLQMQLKTPSVPNPEIARYAASLVFLETNFSENQMMQKNVHDKLKIALAQSEHFGKMHENVIANLADIYHSTISTMNPRIMVNGDQAFLSKSEVINKIRALLLSGIRSAMLWKQCGGSRWRFIFFRQKMRTEIEFLLSELDAKNTAKIG
;
A
#
# COMPACT_ATOMS: atom_id res chain seq x y z
N ILE A 1 -3.33 -0.41 -2.89
CA ILE A 1 -4.17 -0.22 -1.68
C ILE A 1 -4.30 -1.53 -0.90
N THR A 2 -4.91 -2.58 -1.49
CA THR A 2 -5.14 -3.87 -0.82
C THR A 2 -3.87 -4.52 -0.27
N GLN A 3 -2.76 -4.46 -1.01
CA GLN A 3 -1.47 -4.98 -0.55
C GLN A 3 -1.03 -4.31 0.76
N ALA A 4 -1.00 -2.98 0.79
CA ALA A 4 -0.60 -2.22 1.97
C ALA A 4 -1.49 -2.54 3.18
N THR A 5 -2.81 -2.63 3.00
CA THR A 5 -3.73 -2.91 4.11
C THR A 5 -3.66 -4.36 4.59
N TYR A 6 -3.35 -5.31 3.71
CA TYR A 6 -3.06 -6.68 4.10
C TYR A 6 -1.76 -6.79 4.89
N LEU A 7 -0.68 -6.16 4.43
CA LEU A 7 0.61 -6.15 5.14
C LEU A 7 0.50 -5.48 6.52
N VAL A 8 -0.30 -4.40 6.65
CA VAL A 8 -0.62 -3.79 7.94
C VAL A 8 -1.33 -4.78 8.87
N GLN A 9 -2.29 -5.55 8.36
CA GLN A 9 -3.00 -6.57 9.13
C GLN A 9 -2.07 -7.72 9.55
N GLN A 10 -1.16 -8.17 8.68
CA GLN A 10 -0.15 -9.19 9.03
C GLN A 10 0.75 -8.69 10.15
N LEU A 11 1.34 -7.49 10.02
CA LEU A 11 2.18 -6.90 11.06
C LEU A 11 1.46 -6.75 12.40
N ALA A 12 0.21 -6.30 12.37
CA ALA A 12 -0.57 -6.09 13.58
C ALA A 12 -0.95 -7.41 14.28
N THR A 13 -1.11 -8.51 13.53
CA THR A 13 -1.62 -9.79 14.08
C THR A 13 -0.56 -10.88 14.22
N GLN A 14 0.56 -10.77 13.50
CA GLN A 14 1.61 -11.78 13.41
C GLN A 14 3.00 -11.21 13.72
N GLY A 15 3.15 -9.88 13.74
CA GLY A 15 4.44 -9.20 13.97
C GLY A 15 5.37 -9.18 12.76
N GLU A 16 5.06 -9.95 11.72
CA GLU A 16 5.79 -10.02 10.46
C GLU A 16 4.83 -9.94 9.26
N ALA A 17 5.39 -9.70 8.08
CA ALA A 17 4.65 -9.60 6.83
C ALA A 17 5.54 -10.00 5.65
N ASP A 18 4.92 -10.26 4.50
CA ASP A 18 5.61 -10.60 3.26
C ASP A 18 6.64 -9.51 2.88
N LYS A 19 7.92 -9.91 2.77
CA LYS A 19 9.04 -8.98 2.64
C LYS A 19 9.10 -8.35 1.26
N GLU A 20 8.87 -9.14 0.22
CA GLU A 20 8.89 -8.72 -1.17
C GLU A 20 7.76 -7.74 -1.47
N ALA A 21 6.54 -8.05 -1.02
CA ALA A 21 5.38 -7.16 -1.13
C ALA A 21 5.55 -5.90 -0.29
N MET A 22 6.16 -5.98 0.90
CA MET A 22 6.51 -4.80 1.69
C MET A 22 7.54 -3.94 0.97
N GLN A 23 8.60 -4.53 0.41
CA GLN A 23 9.61 -3.80 -0.37
C GLN A 23 9.01 -3.11 -1.60
N ALA A 24 8.12 -3.78 -2.33
CA ALA A 24 7.41 -3.18 -3.46
C ALA A 24 6.49 -2.03 -3.02
N SER A 25 5.77 -2.21 -1.91
CA SER A 25 4.87 -1.19 -1.37
C SER A 25 5.64 0.05 -0.89
N LEU A 26 6.71 -0.14 -0.10
CA LEU A 26 7.54 0.97 0.37
C LEU A 26 8.34 1.60 -0.77
N GLY A 27 8.83 0.80 -1.72
CA GLY A 27 9.50 1.27 -2.92
C GLY A 27 8.65 2.24 -3.75
N SER A 28 7.32 2.07 -3.76
CA SER A 28 6.39 2.96 -4.45
C SER A 28 6.37 4.40 -3.94
N LEU A 29 6.82 4.61 -2.69
CA LEU A 29 6.98 5.95 -2.10
C LEU A 29 8.26 6.65 -2.56
N LEU A 30 9.25 5.87 -2.97
CA LEU A 30 10.59 6.33 -3.34
C LEU A 30 10.72 6.49 -4.87
N ALA A 31 9.79 5.93 -5.64
CA ALA A 31 9.66 6.17 -7.08
C ALA A 31 8.88 7.46 -7.35
N LEU A 32 9.58 8.60 -7.35
CA LEU A 32 8.98 9.93 -7.52
C LEU A 32 8.55 10.22 -8.96
N GLU A 33 9.25 9.65 -9.95
CA GLU A 33 8.99 9.80 -11.37
C GLU A 33 8.92 8.43 -12.05
N VAL A 34 7.84 8.15 -12.77
CA VAL A 34 7.70 6.96 -13.63
C VAL A 34 6.81 7.26 -14.83
N ASP A 35 7.05 6.56 -15.94
CA ASP A 35 6.22 6.65 -17.15
C ASP A 35 4.95 5.78 -17.03
N ASN A 36 5.07 4.59 -16.44
CA ASN A 36 3.95 3.68 -16.22
C ASN A 36 3.61 3.55 -14.73
N PRO A 37 2.34 3.76 -14.33
CA PRO A 37 1.85 3.54 -12.97
C PRO A 37 2.31 2.26 -12.27
N VAL A 38 2.42 1.14 -12.99
CA VAL A 38 2.78 -0.15 -12.38
C VAL A 38 4.27 -0.22 -11.98
N ASP A 39 5.11 0.60 -12.60
CA ASP A 39 6.56 0.54 -12.42
C ASP A 39 7.00 1.06 -11.04
N ILE A 40 6.18 1.90 -10.39
CA ILE A 40 6.46 2.32 -8.99
C ILE A 40 6.54 1.13 -8.04
N TYR A 41 5.90 0.01 -8.38
CA TYR A 41 5.89 -1.21 -7.57
C TYR A 41 6.96 -2.22 -8.00
N GLY A 42 7.82 -1.88 -8.97
CA GLY A 42 8.72 -2.86 -9.59
C GLY A 42 8.02 -3.76 -10.62
N GLY A 43 6.94 -3.24 -11.22
CA GLY A 43 6.13 -3.95 -12.21
C GLY A 43 5.06 -4.86 -11.59
N LEU A 44 4.37 -5.61 -12.45
CA LEU A 44 3.24 -6.47 -12.07
C LEU A 44 3.56 -7.48 -10.93
N PRO A 45 4.75 -8.13 -10.89
CA PRO A 45 5.08 -9.04 -9.79
C PRO A 45 5.04 -8.38 -8.41
N GLY A 46 5.41 -7.10 -8.32
CA GLY A 46 5.45 -6.35 -7.05
C GLY A 46 4.08 -6.08 -6.43
N ILE A 47 2.99 -6.32 -7.17
CA ILE A 47 1.61 -6.20 -6.66
C ILE A 47 0.85 -7.52 -6.61
N LYS A 48 1.52 -8.66 -6.83
CA LYS A 48 0.89 -10.00 -6.87
C LYS A 48 0.06 -10.27 -5.62
N LEU A 49 0.63 -10.05 -4.43
CA LEU A 49 -0.07 -10.27 -3.17
C LEU A 49 -1.33 -9.39 -3.07
N GLY A 50 -1.23 -8.12 -3.45
CA GLY A 50 -2.39 -7.23 -3.51
C GLY A 50 -3.51 -7.71 -4.43
N LEU A 51 -3.16 -8.27 -5.58
CA LEU A 51 -4.11 -8.84 -6.55
C LEU A 51 -4.79 -10.09 -5.99
N GLU A 52 -4.04 -11.01 -5.38
CA GLU A 52 -4.59 -12.22 -4.75
C GLU A 52 -5.57 -11.87 -3.63
N GLN A 53 -5.18 -10.95 -2.74
CA GLN A 53 -6.04 -10.50 -1.64
C GLN A 53 -7.28 -9.76 -2.15
N LEU A 54 -7.15 -8.97 -3.22
CA LEU A 54 -8.30 -8.31 -3.83
C LEU A 54 -9.23 -9.33 -4.49
N GLN A 55 -8.69 -10.34 -5.18
CA GLN A 55 -9.48 -11.41 -5.77
C GLN A 55 -10.31 -12.14 -4.70
N MET A 56 -9.69 -12.48 -3.56
CA MET A 56 -10.38 -13.10 -2.43
C MET A 56 -11.54 -12.24 -1.92
N GLN A 57 -11.32 -10.93 -1.73
CA GLN A 57 -12.38 -10.03 -1.27
C GLN A 57 -13.51 -9.85 -2.29
N LEU A 58 -13.22 -9.99 -3.58
CA LEU A 58 -14.22 -9.85 -4.64
C LEU A 58 -15.01 -11.13 -4.92
N LYS A 59 -14.47 -12.31 -4.58
CA LYS A 59 -15.07 -13.64 -4.85
C LYS A 59 -16.35 -13.92 -4.04
N THR A 60 -16.43 -13.46 -2.80
CA THR A 60 -17.53 -13.79 -1.89
C THR A 60 -18.52 -12.63 -1.71
N PRO A 61 -19.82 -12.91 -1.50
CA PRO A 61 -20.80 -11.88 -1.11
C PRO A 61 -20.49 -11.24 0.24
N SER A 62 -19.97 -12.03 1.19
CA SER A 62 -19.43 -11.55 2.46
C SER A 62 -17.98 -11.12 2.30
N VAL A 63 -17.55 -10.04 2.98
CA VAL A 63 -16.15 -9.61 2.98
C VAL A 63 -15.35 -10.55 3.89
N PRO A 64 -14.42 -11.38 3.38
CA PRO A 64 -13.72 -12.37 4.20
C PRO A 64 -12.87 -11.73 5.29
N ASN A 65 -12.35 -10.52 5.02
CA ASN A 65 -11.47 -9.81 5.91
C ASN A 65 -11.93 -8.34 6.04
N PRO A 66 -12.94 -8.08 6.91
CA PRO A 66 -13.59 -6.76 6.99
C PRO A 66 -12.64 -5.66 7.47
N GLU A 67 -11.57 -6.01 8.18
CA GLU A 67 -10.56 -5.05 8.65
C GLU A 67 -9.76 -4.46 7.49
N ILE A 68 -9.31 -5.30 6.55
CA ILE A 68 -8.59 -4.86 5.37
C ILE A 68 -9.46 -3.92 4.53
N ALA A 69 -10.75 -4.25 4.37
CA ALA A 69 -11.71 -3.41 3.67
C ALA A 69 -11.91 -2.07 4.37
N ARG A 70 -12.01 -2.07 5.71
CA ARG A 70 -12.12 -0.85 6.53
C ARG A 70 -10.88 0.05 6.35
N TYR A 71 -9.68 -0.52 6.47
CA TYR A 71 -8.44 0.22 6.25
C TYR A 71 -8.36 0.80 4.83
N ALA A 72 -8.75 0.03 3.81
CA ALA A 72 -8.76 0.48 2.42
C ALA A 72 -9.75 1.65 2.22
N ALA A 73 -10.94 1.56 2.81
CA ALA A 73 -11.92 2.64 2.76
C ALA A 73 -11.41 3.92 3.46
N SER A 74 -10.77 3.78 4.61
CA SER A 74 -10.13 4.91 5.32
C SER A 74 -9.01 5.55 4.51
N LEU A 75 -8.14 4.75 3.87
CA LEU A 75 -7.07 5.26 3.00
C LEU A 75 -7.64 6.05 1.81
N VAL A 76 -8.67 5.51 1.14
CA VAL A 76 -9.35 6.21 0.03
C VAL A 76 -10.01 7.50 0.49
N PHE A 77 -10.52 7.55 1.72
CA PHE A 77 -11.08 8.77 2.28
C PHE A 77 -10.00 9.81 2.61
N LEU A 78 -8.96 9.39 3.34
CA LEU A 78 -7.85 10.26 3.73
C LEU A 78 -7.12 10.84 2.53
N GLU A 79 -7.00 10.06 1.46
CA GLU A 79 -6.38 10.54 0.24
C GLU A 79 -7.18 11.68 -0.41
N THR A 80 -8.52 11.72 -0.32
CA THR A 80 -9.30 12.91 -0.75
C THR A 80 -8.83 14.16 0.00
N ASN A 81 -8.78 14.09 1.33
CA ASN A 81 -8.37 15.22 2.15
C ASN A 81 -6.91 15.63 1.90
N PHE A 82 -6.03 14.64 1.67
CA PHE A 82 -4.64 14.87 1.31
C PHE A 82 -4.51 15.56 -0.05
N SER A 83 -5.25 15.10 -1.05
CA SER A 83 -5.23 15.62 -2.43
C SER A 83 -5.72 17.08 -2.53
N GLU A 84 -6.53 17.53 -1.58
CA GLU A 84 -7.02 18.91 -1.50
C GLU A 84 -6.04 19.84 -0.75
N ASN A 85 -5.10 19.29 0.02
CA ASN A 85 -4.15 20.06 0.81
C ASN A 85 -2.76 20.16 0.14
N GLN A 86 -2.59 21.17 -0.71
CA GLN A 86 -1.35 21.39 -1.47
C GLN A 86 -0.11 21.61 -0.58
N MET A 87 -0.27 22.29 0.56
CA MET A 87 0.84 22.53 1.50
C MET A 87 1.31 21.21 2.11
N MET A 88 0.37 20.34 2.50
CA MET A 88 0.70 19.02 3.04
C MET A 88 1.33 18.12 1.98
N GLN A 89 0.85 18.16 0.74
CA GLN A 89 1.48 17.43 -0.38
C GLN A 89 2.93 17.86 -0.60
N LYS A 90 3.20 19.17 -0.62
CA LYS A 90 4.56 19.70 -0.74
C LYS A 90 5.45 19.22 0.41
N ASN A 91 4.97 19.29 1.65
CA ASN A 91 5.71 18.81 2.82
C ASN A 91 6.03 17.30 2.72
N VAL A 92 5.03 16.47 2.38
CA VAL A 92 5.25 15.02 2.18
C VAL A 92 6.27 14.77 1.08
N HIS A 93 6.16 15.46 -0.05
CA HIS A 93 7.08 15.31 -1.18
C HIS A 93 8.52 15.71 -0.80
N ASP A 94 8.72 16.83 -0.11
CA ASP A 94 10.04 17.28 0.31
C ASP A 94 10.67 16.30 1.32
N LYS A 95 9.88 15.74 2.25
CA LYS A 95 10.35 14.68 3.14
C LYS A 95 10.65 13.36 2.42
N LEU A 96 9.88 12.99 1.39
CA LEU A 96 10.13 11.79 0.59
C LEU A 96 11.47 11.87 -0.17
N LYS A 97 11.91 13.05 -0.60
CA LYS A 97 13.26 13.23 -1.19
C LYS A 97 14.38 12.86 -0.22
N ILE A 98 14.21 13.19 1.06
CA ILE A 98 15.18 12.82 2.10
C ILE A 98 15.18 11.30 2.30
N ALA A 99 14.00 10.68 2.36
CA ALA A 99 13.89 9.22 2.47
C ALA A 99 14.47 8.49 1.25
N LEU A 100 14.31 9.05 0.05
CA LEU A 100 14.92 8.54 -1.18
C LEU A 100 16.44 8.54 -1.09
N ALA A 101 17.06 9.68 -0.76
CA ALA A 101 18.51 9.77 -0.60
C ALA A 101 19.06 8.79 0.46
N GLN A 102 18.34 8.59 1.57
CA GLN A 102 18.71 7.57 2.57
C GLN A 102 18.61 6.14 2.00
N SER A 103 17.58 5.87 1.20
CA SER A 103 17.38 4.54 0.61
C SER A 103 18.44 4.17 -0.43
N GLU A 104 19.03 5.16 -1.11
CA GLU A 104 20.13 4.94 -2.05
C GLU A 104 21.41 4.48 -1.35
N HIS A 105 21.62 4.94 -0.10
CA HIS A 105 22.78 4.54 0.69
C HIS A 105 22.57 3.24 1.46
N PHE A 106 21.41 3.05 2.09
CA PHE A 106 21.16 1.93 3.01
C PHE A 106 20.30 0.80 2.43
N GLY A 107 19.60 1.05 1.32
CA GLY A 107 18.56 0.17 0.79
C GLY A 107 17.16 0.50 1.30
N LYS A 108 16.15 0.16 0.48
CA LYS A 108 14.72 0.51 0.68
C LYS A 108 14.11 -0.05 1.97
N MET A 109 14.64 -1.17 2.47
CA MET A 109 14.12 -1.91 3.62
C MET A 109 14.90 -1.64 4.91
N HIS A 110 15.87 -0.73 4.88
CA HIS A 110 16.65 -0.40 6.07
C HIS A 110 15.79 0.30 7.12
N GLU A 111 16.01 0.00 8.40
CA GLU A 111 15.21 0.50 9.52
C GLU A 111 15.10 2.03 9.55
N ASN A 112 16.21 2.74 9.28
CA ASN A 112 16.22 4.21 9.19
C ASN A 112 15.30 4.76 8.09
N VAL A 113 15.23 4.10 6.93
CA VAL A 113 14.36 4.51 5.82
C VAL A 113 12.90 4.29 6.24
N ILE A 114 12.60 3.12 6.80
CA ILE A 114 11.25 2.80 7.29
C ILE A 114 10.82 3.77 8.40
N ALA A 115 11.71 4.09 9.34
CA ALA A 115 11.44 5.05 10.41
C ALA A 115 11.17 6.46 9.87
N ASN A 116 11.92 6.90 8.85
CA ASN A 116 11.65 8.18 8.19
C ASN A 116 10.29 8.18 7.48
N LEU A 117 9.97 7.14 6.70
CA LEU A 117 8.65 6.99 6.07
C LEU A 117 7.51 6.95 7.11
N ALA A 118 7.74 6.30 8.26
CA ALA A 118 6.82 6.28 9.37
C ALA A 118 6.60 7.67 10.00
N ASP A 119 7.67 8.46 10.15
CA ASP A 119 7.58 9.85 10.62
C ASP A 119 6.80 10.72 9.63
N ILE A 120 6.99 10.54 8.32
CA ILE A 120 6.19 11.24 7.30
C ILE A 120 4.71 10.98 7.54
N TYR A 121 4.29 9.71 7.64
CA TYR A 121 2.89 9.39 7.94
C TYR A 121 2.42 10.03 9.26
N HIS A 122 3.22 9.90 10.31
CA HIS A 122 2.86 10.37 11.64
C HIS A 122 2.68 11.89 11.70
N SER A 123 3.65 12.64 11.18
CA SER A 123 3.65 14.11 11.19
C SER A 123 2.72 14.75 10.16
N THR A 124 2.19 13.98 9.21
CA THR A 124 1.30 14.49 8.15
C THR A 124 -0.05 13.78 8.15
N ILE A 125 -0.15 12.62 7.49
CA ILE A 125 -1.41 11.92 7.22
C ILE A 125 -2.18 11.61 8.51
N SER A 126 -1.49 11.22 9.58
CA SER A 126 -2.14 10.83 10.83
C SER A 126 -2.81 11.99 11.59
N THR A 127 -2.53 13.23 11.18
CA THR A 127 -3.17 14.43 11.73
C THR A 127 -4.57 14.68 11.15
N MET A 128 -4.91 14.04 10.03
CA MET A 128 -6.21 14.17 9.36
C MET A 128 -7.24 13.18 9.92
N ASN A 129 -8.52 13.49 9.72
CA ASN A 129 -9.64 12.61 10.08
C ASN A 129 -10.21 11.87 8.86
N PRO A 130 -10.70 10.63 9.04
CA PRO A 130 -10.65 9.83 10.27
C PRO A 130 -9.28 9.18 10.48
N ARG A 131 -8.91 8.93 11.74
CA ARG A 131 -7.70 8.16 12.04
C ARG A 131 -7.91 6.68 11.68
N ILE A 132 -6.88 6.06 11.10
CA ILE A 132 -6.86 4.61 10.87
C ILE A 132 -6.54 3.93 12.19
N MET A 133 -7.55 3.27 12.78
CA MET A 133 -7.40 2.47 14.00
C MET A 133 -6.96 1.06 13.63
N VAL A 134 -5.66 0.78 13.78
CA VAL A 134 -5.10 -0.56 13.50
C VAL A 134 -5.30 -1.46 14.71
N ASN A 135 -6.10 -2.50 14.55
CA ASN A 135 -6.32 -3.54 15.56
C ASN A 135 -5.37 -4.73 15.32
N GLY A 136 -4.96 -5.37 16.41
CA GLY A 136 -4.05 -6.51 16.39
C GLY A 136 -3.63 -6.93 17.79
N ASP A 137 -2.59 -7.75 17.87
CA ASP A 137 -2.01 -8.20 19.13
C ASP A 137 -1.10 -7.10 19.73
N GLN A 138 -1.32 -6.78 21.00
CA GLN A 138 -0.53 -5.78 21.74
C GLN A 138 0.94 -6.19 21.89
N ALA A 139 1.26 -7.48 21.88
CA ALA A 139 2.64 -7.97 21.88
C ALA A 139 3.42 -7.50 20.64
N PHE A 140 2.73 -7.28 19.50
CA PHE A 140 3.33 -6.72 18.30
C PHE A 140 3.19 -5.21 18.22
N LEU A 141 2.01 -4.66 18.56
CA LEU A 141 1.72 -3.23 18.48
C LEU A 141 2.49 -2.38 19.52
N SER A 142 3.07 -3.00 20.54
CA SER A 142 4.00 -2.33 21.47
C SER A 142 5.43 -2.18 20.93
N LYS A 143 5.79 -2.90 19.85
CA LYS A 143 7.14 -2.84 19.25
C LYS A 143 7.25 -1.66 18.29
N SER A 144 8.20 -0.76 18.53
CA SER A 144 8.44 0.44 17.71
C SER A 144 8.71 0.10 16.23
N GLU A 145 9.46 -0.96 15.97
CA GLU A 145 9.76 -1.43 14.61
C GLU A 145 8.51 -1.83 13.84
N VAL A 146 7.59 -2.56 14.48
CA VAL A 146 6.30 -2.97 13.90
C VAL A 146 5.44 -1.74 13.61
N ILE A 147 5.36 -0.80 14.54
CA ILE A 147 4.62 0.46 14.37
C ILE A 147 5.20 1.29 13.22
N ASN A 148 6.53 1.36 13.08
CA ASN A 148 7.17 2.06 11.97
C ASN A 148 6.81 1.42 10.63
N LYS A 149 6.90 0.10 10.52
CA LYS A 149 6.48 -0.63 9.30
C LYS A 149 5.01 -0.39 8.98
N ILE A 150 4.11 -0.44 9.97
CA ILE A 150 2.68 -0.16 9.79
C ILE A 150 2.46 1.25 9.23
N ARG A 151 3.06 2.27 9.86
CA ARG A 151 2.91 3.67 9.42
C ARG A 151 3.46 3.90 8.02
N ALA A 152 4.63 3.35 7.71
CA ALA A 152 5.22 3.43 6.37
C ALA A 152 4.34 2.74 5.32
N LEU A 153 3.74 1.58 5.64
CA LEU A 153 2.80 0.91 4.76
C LEU A 153 1.50 1.70 4.58
N LEU A 154 0.96 2.34 5.62
CA LEU A 154 -0.21 3.21 5.49
C LEU A 154 0.08 4.39 4.55
N LEU A 155 1.29 4.98 4.63
CA LEU A 155 1.73 6.00 3.66
C LEU A 155 1.75 5.46 2.22
N SER A 156 2.28 4.25 2.00
CA SER A 156 2.25 3.60 0.68
C SER A 156 0.82 3.32 0.20
N GLY A 157 -0.09 3.07 1.14
CA GLY A 157 -1.53 2.97 0.92
C GLY A 157 -2.14 4.26 0.39
N ILE A 158 -1.77 5.42 0.95
CA ILE A 158 -2.18 6.74 0.46
C ILE A 158 -1.64 6.99 -0.95
N ARG A 159 -0.34 6.73 -1.19
CA ARG A 159 0.26 6.84 -2.53
C ARG A 159 -0.47 6.00 -3.57
N SER A 160 -0.85 4.79 -3.19
CA SER A 160 -1.63 3.88 -4.05
C SER A 160 -3.06 4.37 -4.29
N ALA A 161 -3.70 4.99 -3.29
CA ALA A 161 -5.04 5.58 -3.43
C ALA A 161 -5.01 6.80 -4.37
N MET A 162 -3.95 7.60 -4.29
CA MET A 162 -3.74 8.75 -5.16
C MET A 162 -3.54 8.30 -6.60
N LEU A 163 -2.69 7.29 -6.82
CA LEU A 163 -2.51 6.69 -8.15
C LEU A 163 -3.82 6.12 -8.70
N TRP A 164 -4.58 5.42 -7.87
CA TRP A 164 -5.88 4.88 -8.26
C TRP A 164 -6.84 5.97 -8.75
N LYS A 165 -6.91 7.12 -8.05
CA LYS A 165 -7.70 8.28 -8.52
C LYS A 165 -7.15 8.90 -9.80
N GLN A 166 -5.84 9.06 -9.92
CA GLN A 166 -5.17 9.57 -11.13
C GLN A 166 -5.49 8.72 -12.37
N CYS A 167 -5.63 7.41 -12.20
CA CYS A 167 -6.06 6.47 -13.26
C CYS A 167 -7.59 6.40 -13.45
N GLY A 168 -8.37 7.33 -12.88
CA GLY A 168 -9.83 7.37 -13.02
C GLY A 168 -10.59 6.39 -12.13
N GLY A 169 -9.97 5.96 -11.04
CA GLY A 169 -10.59 5.16 -9.98
C GLY A 169 -11.62 5.95 -9.17
N SER A 170 -12.73 5.31 -8.82
CA SER A 170 -13.75 5.91 -7.95
C SER A 170 -14.50 4.85 -7.15
N ARG A 171 -15.06 5.23 -6.00
CA ARG A 171 -15.83 4.33 -5.12
C ARG A 171 -17.00 3.68 -5.85
N TRP A 172 -17.76 4.48 -6.60
CA TRP A 172 -18.89 3.99 -7.39
C TRP A 172 -18.43 3.07 -8.51
N ARG A 173 -17.35 3.42 -9.22
CA ARG A 173 -16.79 2.56 -10.26
C ARG A 173 -16.34 1.22 -9.68
N PHE A 174 -15.74 1.20 -8.49
CA PHE A 174 -15.37 -0.04 -7.80
C PHE A 174 -16.61 -0.93 -7.52
N ILE A 175 -17.71 -0.35 -7.07
CA ILE A 175 -18.94 -1.10 -6.77
C ILE A 175 -19.58 -1.63 -8.07
N PHE A 176 -19.77 -0.78 -9.08
CA PHE A 176 -20.49 -1.15 -10.30
C PHE A 176 -19.66 -2.01 -11.27
N PHE A 177 -18.33 -1.92 -11.23
CA PHE A 177 -17.43 -2.66 -12.13
C PHE A 177 -16.81 -3.89 -11.45
N ARG A 178 -17.42 -4.38 -10.36
CA ARG A 178 -16.91 -5.52 -9.58
C ARG A 178 -16.57 -6.74 -10.44
N GLN A 179 -17.47 -7.15 -11.34
CA GLN A 179 -17.24 -8.31 -12.19
C GLN A 179 -16.11 -8.08 -13.20
N LYS A 180 -16.02 -6.89 -13.79
CA LYS A 180 -14.93 -6.53 -14.71
C LYS A 180 -13.57 -6.53 -14.01
N MET A 181 -13.50 -6.02 -12.78
CA MET A 181 -12.27 -6.08 -11.98
C MET A 181 -11.86 -7.52 -11.66
N ARG A 182 -12.82 -8.40 -11.36
CA ARG A 182 -12.52 -9.83 -11.11
C ARG A 182 -11.87 -10.48 -12.33
N THR A 183 -12.45 -10.29 -13.51
CA THR A 183 -11.91 -10.84 -14.76
C THR A 183 -10.50 -10.29 -15.04
N GLU A 184 -10.28 -9.00 -14.83
CA GLU A 184 -8.96 -8.39 -15.03
C GLU A 184 -7.92 -8.94 -14.04
N ILE A 185 -8.29 -9.10 -12.76
CA ILE A 185 -7.39 -9.66 -11.76
C ILE A 185 -7.06 -11.13 -12.07
N GLU A 186 -8.03 -11.92 -12.51
CA GLU A 186 -7.82 -13.30 -12.95
C GLU A 186 -6.85 -13.36 -14.14
N PHE A 187 -7.01 -12.47 -15.12
CA PHE A 187 -6.08 -12.35 -16.25
C PHE A 187 -4.66 -11.99 -15.80
N LEU A 188 -4.50 -10.92 -15.01
CA LEU A 188 -3.19 -10.47 -14.54
C LEU A 188 -2.45 -11.51 -13.68
N LEU A 189 -3.17 -12.26 -12.85
CA LEU A 189 -2.58 -13.36 -12.07
C LEU A 189 -2.14 -14.51 -12.99
N SER A 190 -2.92 -14.84 -14.02
CA SER A 190 -2.52 -15.88 -14.98
C SER A 190 -1.25 -15.51 -15.77
N GLU A 191 -1.09 -14.23 -16.14
CA GLU A 191 0.12 -13.71 -16.80
C GLU A 191 1.37 -13.83 -15.91
N LEU A 192 1.21 -13.63 -14.60
CA LEU A 192 2.30 -13.79 -13.63
C LEU A 192 2.72 -15.26 -13.49
N ASP A 193 1.76 -16.18 -13.46
CA ASP A 193 2.03 -17.60 -13.29
C ASP A 193 2.64 -18.22 -14.56
N ALA A 194 2.20 -17.78 -15.75
CA ALA A 194 2.80 -18.18 -17.03
C ALA A 194 4.28 -17.77 -17.13
N LYS A 195 4.60 -16.52 -16.74
CA LYS A 195 5.98 -16.01 -16.75
C LYS A 195 6.90 -16.70 -15.74
N ASN A 196 6.35 -17.17 -14.61
CA ASN A 196 7.12 -17.94 -13.64
C ASN A 196 7.43 -19.35 -14.16
N THR A 197 6.46 -20.01 -14.79
CA THR A 197 6.66 -21.34 -15.39
C THR A 197 7.73 -21.30 -16.49
N ALA A 198 7.75 -20.25 -17.31
CA ALA A 198 8.73 -20.07 -18.38
C ALA A 198 10.16 -19.73 -17.91
N LYS A 199 10.37 -19.32 -16.65
CA LYS A 199 11.71 -19.06 -16.08
C LYS A 199 12.35 -20.30 -15.44
N ILE A 200 11.58 -21.36 -15.22
CA ILE A 200 12.01 -22.58 -14.51
C ILE A 200 12.27 -23.74 -15.49
N GLY A 201 11.77 -23.65 -16.73
CA GLY A 201 12.06 -24.60 -17.82
C GLY A 201 13.19 -24.12 -18.72
#